data_AF-A0A0B8QEV2-F1
#
_entry.id   AF-A0A0B8QEV2-F1
#
_cell.length_a   1.000
_cell.length_b   1.000
_cell.length_c   1.000
_cell.angle_alpha   90.00
_cell.angle_beta   90.00
_cell.angle_gamma   90.00
#
_symmetry.space_group_name_H-M   'P 1'
#
loop_
_entity.id
_entity.type
_entity.pdbx_description
1 polymer ?
#
loop_
_entity_poly.entity_id
_entity_poly.type
_entity_poly.pdbx_seq_one_letter_code
_entity_poly.pdbx_strand_id
1 'polypeptide(L)' 'MFFVMVKDNKNRFSESEHWGDGWGWAMFGAEPTHNESPNKQFCQGCHSPRKDTQWLYVDQYPALLK' A
#
# COMPACT_ATOMS: atom_id res chain seq x y z
N MET A 1 6.09 14.18 -1.66
CA MET A 1 5.61 12.97 -0.97
C MET A 1 4.82 12.14 -1.95
N PHE A 2 5.16 10.88 -2.07
CA PHE A 2 4.46 9.91 -2.91
C PHE A 2 4.25 8.63 -2.11
N PHE A 3 3.13 7.98 -2.41
CA PHE A 3 2.71 6.76 -1.77
C PHE A 3 2.60 5.67 -2.82
N VAL A 4 3.14 4.50 -2.50
CA VAL A 4 3.21 3.36 -3.41
C VAL A 4 2.71 2.12 -2.69
N MET A 5 1.88 1.36 -3.39
CA MET A 5 1.38 0.06 -2.95
C MET A 5 1.78 -1.00 -3.98
N VAL A 6 2.19 -2.17 -3.51
CA VAL A 6 2.58 -3.29 -4.38
C VAL A 6 1.85 -4.55 -3.98
N LYS A 7 1.03 -5.13 -4.87
CA LYS A 7 0.38 -6.42 -4.62
C LYS A 7 1.40 -7.54 -4.73
N ASP A 8 1.40 -8.45 -3.76
CA ASP A 8 2.18 -9.67 -3.80
C ASP A 8 1.36 -10.90 -3.40
N ASN A 9 1.01 -11.70 -4.40
CA ASN A 9 0.27 -12.95 -4.22
C ASN A 9 1.19 -14.14 -3.92
N LYS A 10 2.51 -13.95 -3.87
CA LYS A 10 3.50 -15.00 -3.64
C LYS A 10 4.13 -14.97 -2.24
N ASN A 11 3.73 -14.01 -1.41
CA ASN A 11 4.25 -13.83 -0.05
C ASN A 11 5.80 -13.78 0.01
N ARG A 12 6.42 -13.08 -0.93
CA ARG A 12 7.88 -12.96 -1.10
C ARG A 12 8.56 -12.18 0.02
N PHE A 13 7.80 -11.42 0.80
CA PHE A 13 8.32 -10.46 1.78
C PHE A 13 7.70 -10.67 3.18
N SER A 14 7.44 -11.91 3.58
CA SER A 14 6.76 -12.24 4.85
C SER A 14 7.45 -11.67 6.09
N GLU A 15 8.77 -11.55 6.07
CA GLU A 15 9.59 -11.06 7.19
C GLU A 15 9.63 -9.52 7.27
N SER A 16 9.05 -8.80 6.31
CA SER A 16 9.10 -7.34 6.29
C SER A 16 7.96 -6.70 7.06
N GLU A 17 8.30 -5.73 7.91
CA GLU A 17 7.31 -4.94 8.65
C GLU A 17 6.40 -4.07 7.75
N HIS A 18 6.86 -3.76 6.54
CA HIS A 18 6.13 -2.98 5.54
C HIS A 18 5.22 -3.83 4.64
N TRP A 19 5.22 -5.16 4.81
CA TRP A 19 4.41 -6.08 4.01
C TRP A 19 3.40 -6.84 4.87
N GLY A 20 2.23 -7.10 4.30
CA GLY A 20 1.17 -7.89 4.93
C GLY A 20 -0.13 -7.85 4.15
N ASP A 21 -1.00 -8.83 4.37
CA ASP A 21 -2.29 -8.98 3.68
C ASP A 21 -2.16 -8.99 2.13
N GLY A 22 -1.03 -9.51 1.65
CA GLY A 22 -0.68 -9.57 0.23
C GLY A 22 -0.33 -8.20 -0.39
N TRP A 23 0.01 -7.20 0.41
CA TRP A 23 0.40 -5.86 -0.02
C TRP A 23 1.67 -5.37 0.66
N GLY A 24 2.54 -4.70 -0.11
CA GLY A 24 3.65 -3.88 0.36
C GLY A 24 3.26 -2.41 0.37
N TRP A 25 3.66 -1.70 1.42
CA TRP A 25 3.25 -0.33 1.70
C TRP A 25 4.47 0.58 1.82
N ALA A 26 4.50 1.66 1.05
CA ALA A 26 5.60 2.60 1.13
C ALA A 26 5.15 4.05 0.98
N MET A 27 5.73 4.90 1.81
CA MET A 27 5.63 6.35 1.73
C MET A 27 7.02 6.90 1.57
N PHE A 28 7.18 7.89 0.72
CA PHE A 28 8.47 8.49 0.42
C PHE A 28 8.31 10.01 0.41
N GLY A 29 9.32 10.74 0.87
CA GLY A 29 9.35 12.18 0.97
C GLY A 29 9.55 12.88 -0.38
N ALA A 30 10.32 13.97 -0.39
CA ALA A 30 10.71 14.63 -1.64
C ALA A 30 11.87 13.90 -2.33
N GLU A 31 12.75 13.26 -1.54
CA GLU A 31 13.89 12.49 -2.00
C GLU A 31 13.61 10.97 -1.89
N PRO A 32 13.21 10.27 -2.98
CA PRO A 32 12.71 8.87 -3.04
C PRO A 32 13.63 7.73 -2.59
N THR A 33 14.64 7.97 -1.77
CA THR A 33 15.74 6.99 -1.60
C THR A 33 15.37 5.78 -0.74
N HIS A 34 14.42 5.91 0.18
CA HIS A 34 13.99 4.82 1.08
C HIS A 34 12.55 5.02 1.56
N ASN A 35 11.93 3.94 2.03
CA ASN A 35 10.59 3.98 2.61
C ASN A 35 10.63 4.69 3.98
N GLU A 36 9.82 5.74 4.13
CA GLU A 36 9.69 6.54 5.35
C GLU A 36 8.51 6.06 6.23
N SER A 37 7.66 5.14 5.75
CA SER A 37 6.57 4.61 6.56
C SER A 37 7.11 3.72 7.69
N PRO A 38 6.61 3.83 8.94
CA PRO A 38 7.10 3.00 10.05
C PRO A 38 6.85 1.50 9.87
N ASN A 39 5.69 1.11 9.35
CA ASN A 39 5.28 -0.27 9.12
C ASN A 39 3.98 -0.28 8.29
N LYS A 40 3.49 -1.47 7.94
CA LYS A 40 2.23 -1.62 7.20
C LYS A 40 1.03 -1.04 7.94
N GLN A 41 0.97 -1.11 9.27
CA GLN A 41 -0.21 -0.72 10.05
C GLN A 41 -0.46 0.79 9.95
N PHE A 42 0.60 1.59 9.85
CA PHE A 42 0.52 3.03 9.61
C PHE A 42 -0.30 3.35 8.35
N CYS A 43 -0.06 2.61 7.26
CA CYS A 43 -0.76 2.81 5.99
C CYS A 43 -2.14 2.13 5.97
N GLN A 44 -2.22 0.90 6.49
CA GLN A 44 -3.44 0.10 6.52
C GLN A 44 -4.55 0.74 7.37
N GLY A 45 -4.20 1.52 8.41
CA GLY A 45 -5.18 2.24 9.22
C GLY A 45 -6.11 3.11 8.36
N CYS A 46 -5.53 3.95 7.50
CA CYS A 46 -6.28 4.82 6.60
C CYS A 46 -7.00 4.06 5.48
N HIS A 47 -6.42 2.96 4.99
CA HIS A 47 -6.99 2.18 3.88
C HIS A 47 -7.99 1.09 4.32
N SER A 48 -8.12 0.85 5.63
CA SER A 48 -9.02 -0.17 6.18
C SER A 48 -10.49 -0.06 5.75
N PRO A 49 -11.07 1.13 5.46
CA PRO A 49 -12.44 1.22 4.95
C PRO A 49 -12.60 0.65 3.53
N ARG A 50 -11.50 0.41 2.81
CA ARG A 50 -11.48 -0.04 1.41
C ARG A 50 -10.97 -1.47 1.25
N LYS A 51 -10.99 -2.29 2.30
CA LYS A 51 -10.53 -3.70 2.24
C LYS A 51 -11.24 -4.52 1.17
N ASP A 52 -12.53 -4.28 0.99
CA ASP A 52 -13.40 -4.91 -0.03
C ASP A 52 -12.90 -4.68 -1.46
N THR A 53 -12.29 -3.52 -1.70
CA THR A 53 -11.72 -3.09 -2.97
C THR A 53 -10.20 -3.28 -3.01
N GLN A 54 -9.70 -4.28 -2.28
CA GLN A 54 -8.26 -4.58 -2.17
C GLN A 54 -7.45 -3.37 -1.69
N TRP A 55 -8.03 -2.60 -0.75
CA TRP A 55 -7.44 -1.40 -0.14
C TRP A 55 -7.31 -0.20 -1.08
N LEU A 56 -7.91 -0.24 -2.28
CA LEU A 56 -7.80 0.81 -3.30
C LEU A 56 -9.09 1.63 -3.36
N TYR A 57 -8.97 2.95 -3.50
CA TYR A 57 -10.10 3.87 -3.73
C TYR A 57 -10.53 3.87 -5.20
N VAL A 58 -10.91 2.70 -5.73
CA VAL A 58 -11.20 2.50 -7.17
C VAL A 58 -12.31 3.42 -7.71
N ASP A 59 -13.24 3.84 -6.86
CA ASP A 59 -14.29 4.82 -7.14
C ASP A 59 -13.75 6.20 -7.52
N GLN A 60 -12.54 6.53 -7.08
CA GLN A 60 -11.86 7.80 -7.40
C GLN A 60 -11.06 7.72 -8.71
N TYR A 61 -11.01 6.54 -9.35
CA TYR A 61 -10.29 6.33 -10.61
C TYR A 61 -11.23 5.82 -11.70
N PRO A 62 -12.07 6.68 -12.30
CA PRO A 62 -13.03 6.27 -13.34
C PRO A 62 -12.38 5.56 -14.54
N ALA A 63 -11.10 5.82 -14.81
CA ALA A 63 -10.36 5.14 -15.88
C ALA A 63 -10.12 3.65 -15.60
N LEU A 64 -10.13 3.20 -14.34
CA LEU A 64 -9.96 1.79 -13.96
C LEU A 64 -11.25 0.98 -14.05
N LEU A 65 -12.41 1.64 -14.11
CA LEU A 65 -13.73 1.00 -14.13
C LEU A 65 -14.27 0.80 -15.56
N LYS A 66 -13.45 1.04 -16.59
CA LYS A 66 -13.82 0.91 -18.00
C LYS A 66 -13.56 -0.48 -18.55
#